data_AF-A0A2V8J6P8-F1
#
_entry.id   AF-A0A2V8J6P8-F1
#
_cell.length_a   1.000
_cell.length_b   1.000
_cell.length_c   1.000
_cell.angle_alpha   90.00
_cell.angle_beta   90.00
_cell.angle_gamma   90.00
#
_symmetry.space_group_name_H-M   'P 1'
#
loop_
_entity.id
_entity.type
_entity.pdbx_description
1 polymer ?
#
loop_
_entity_poly.entity_id
_entity_poly.type
_entity_poly.pdbx_seq_one_letter_code
_entity_poly.pdbx_strand_id
1 'polypeptide(L)'
;RPGTAYTLALRGLQDPQGANLAETYLTFTTLDKKDAKENDAAARHSAAADRAADSSAGNLPPLKAPPGVTALAGQALTLDGKALEGVTVRIDEQSAKTDGTGRFLLARVPPGHHEMVIDGRTVRRPGETYGVFEVGVNLAGGQTTVLNYTVWMTPLDTAHAVNVPFPTTAEVVVATPLLPGLEFHIPPNTTITDIDGKAASQISITPIPVRQPPFPLPPGVAVPIYFTIQPGGGYITVANTNGTKGARLIYPNAFNQPAGTRFDFWNYDADEKGWFVYGHGSVSPNRQSIIPDPGVEIYELTGAMVAGGGYGPAKGPCPQCTKKAGDPVDLATGLFVYEKTDLVLPDLVPLALTRTYRQDDNRSRAFGIGTTHNYDIFLTGAIGNYTYQELVLADGGRVRFDRISPGTSWGDAVYQSISSPGEFYGAKIVWNGNGWTLTDSSKNDVVLWQDNIAFRQNNNALERVTLPHGWRSTSG
;
A
#
# COMPACT_ATOMS: atom_id res chain seq x y z
N ARG A 1 -13.30 -31.88 21.12
CA ARG A 1 -14.77 -31.81 20.98
C ARG A 1 -15.08 -30.92 19.78
N PRO A 2 -16.10 -31.20 18.94
CA PRO A 2 -16.50 -30.29 17.86
C PRO A 2 -16.94 -28.93 18.41
N GLY A 3 -16.75 -27.84 17.64
CA GLY A 3 -17.11 -26.48 18.04
C GLY A 3 -16.32 -25.92 19.24
N THR A 4 -15.22 -26.58 19.64
CA THR A 4 -14.45 -26.19 20.82
C THR A 4 -13.34 -25.24 20.44
N ALA A 5 -13.36 -24.05 21.04
CA ALA A 5 -12.30 -23.06 20.92
C ALA A 5 -11.20 -23.30 21.97
N TYR A 6 -9.96 -23.19 21.53
CA TYR A 6 -8.77 -23.22 22.35
C TYR A 6 -7.99 -21.93 22.08
N THR A 7 -7.41 -21.34 23.12
CA THR A 7 -6.56 -20.14 22.98
C THR A 7 -5.20 -20.43 23.59
N LEU A 8 -4.17 -20.28 22.77
CA LEU A 8 -2.77 -20.24 23.18
C LEU A 8 -2.37 -18.78 23.39
N ALA A 9 -1.77 -18.46 24.55
CA ALA A 9 -1.24 -17.14 24.85
C ALA A 9 0.28 -17.21 25.03
N LEU A 10 1.02 -16.41 24.28
CA LEU A 10 2.45 -16.15 24.42
C LEU A 10 2.60 -14.82 25.18
N ARG A 11 3.00 -14.89 26.45
CA ARG A 11 3.12 -13.74 27.34
C ARG A 11 4.49 -13.67 27.99
N GLY A 12 4.93 -12.46 28.32
CA GLY A 12 6.19 -12.22 29.04
C GLY A 12 7.45 -12.58 28.27
N LEU A 13 7.38 -12.65 26.93
CA LEU A 13 8.56 -12.87 26.10
C LEU A 13 9.40 -11.59 26.02
N GLN A 14 10.71 -11.74 26.00
CA GLN A 14 11.66 -10.65 25.84
C GLN A 14 12.59 -10.94 24.66
N ASP A 15 13.01 -9.89 23.97
CA ASP A 15 14.06 -9.98 22.97
C ASP A 15 15.45 -10.17 23.63
N PRO A 16 16.51 -10.50 22.87
CA PRO A 16 17.86 -10.67 23.42
C PRO A 16 18.44 -9.41 24.10
N GLN A 17 17.82 -8.24 23.90
CA GLN A 17 18.18 -6.97 24.51
C GLN A 17 17.34 -6.66 25.77
N GLY A 18 16.45 -7.57 26.16
CA GLY A 18 15.59 -7.45 27.35
C GLY A 18 14.31 -6.63 27.13
N ALA A 19 13.99 -6.22 25.89
CA ALA A 19 12.75 -5.52 25.61
C ALA A 19 11.58 -6.50 25.55
N ASN A 20 10.46 -6.14 26.19
CA ASN A 20 9.26 -6.98 26.18
C ASN A 20 8.65 -7.04 24.78
N LEU A 21 8.37 -8.25 24.30
CA LEU A 21 7.59 -8.50 23.10
C LEU A 21 6.09 -8.36 23.41
N ALA A 22 5.31 -7.98 22.39
CA ALA A 22 3.87 -7.89 22.51
C ALA A 22 3.28 -9.28 22.82
N GLU A 23 2.29 -9.32 23.72
CA GLU A 23 1.55 -10.55 23.98
C GLU A 23 0.87 -11.03 22.70
N THR A 24 1.13 -12.27 22.32
CA THR A 24 0.57 -12.88 21.12
C THR A 24 -0.40 -13.95 21.52
N TYR A 25 -1.55 -14.01 20.85
CA TYR A 25 -2.57 -15.00 21.13
C TYR A 25 -2.97 -15.72 19.84
N LEU A 26 -3.11 -17.04 19.91
CA LEU A 26 -3.58 -17.88 18.83
C LEU A 26 -4.84 -18.60 19.29
N THR A 27 -5.97 -18.36 18.65
CA THR A 27 -7.21 -19.07 18.95
C THR A 27 -7.54 -20.03 17.83
N PHE A 28 -7.88 -21.28 18.15
CA PHE A 28 -8.32 -22.28 17.18
C PHE A 28 -9.63 -22.94 17.58
N THR A 29 -10.52 -23.17 16.62
CA THR A 29 -11.81 -23.86 16.84
C THR A 29 -11.86 -25.12 16.00
N THR A 30 -12.27 -26.24 16.59
CA THR A 30 -12.53 -27.48 15.84
C THR A 30 -13.83 -27.37 15.05
N LEU A 31 -13.79 -27.64 13.74
CA LEU A 31 -14.97 -27.58 12.88
C LEU A 31 -16.07 -28.56 13.33
N ASP A 32 -17.30 -28.07 13.38
CA ASP A 32 -18.50 -28.89 13.53
C ASP A 32 -19.06 -29.25 12.15
N LYS A 33 -19.58 -30.47 11.98
CA LYS A 33 -20.11 -30.96 10.68
C LYS A 33 -21.29 -30.14 10.11
N LYS A 34 -21.79 -29.16 10.85
CA LYS A 34 -22.94 -28.30 10.49
C LYS A 34 -22.55 -26.95 9.87
N ASP A 35 -21.30 -26.49 10.02
CA ASP A 35 -20.94 -25.12 9.58
C ASP A 35 -20.68 -24.99 8.07
N ALA A 36 -20.73 -26.11 7.33
CA ALA A 36 -20.57 -26.11 5.87
C ALA A 36 -21.80 -25.60 5.08
N LYS A 37 -22.90 -25.18 5.75
CA LYS A 37 -24.17 -24.83 5.07
C LYS A 37 -24.88 -23.57 5.52
N GLU A 38 -24.27 -22.69 6.31
CA GLU A 38 -24.96 -21.51 6.86
C GLU A 38 -24.40 -20.15 6.41
N ASN A 39 -23.65 -20.08 5.31
CA ASN A 39 -23.19 -18.80 4.72
C ASN A 39 -24.09 -18.23 3.61
N ASP A 40 -25.24 -18.84 3.33
CA ASP A 40 -26.10 -18.46 2.18
C ASP A 40 -27.23 -17.47 2.52
N ALA A 41 -27.36 -17.01 3.78
CA ALA A 41 -28.52 -16.23 4.23
C ALA A 41 -28.24 -14.76 4.63
N ALA A 42 -26.99 -14.29 4.61
CA ALA A 42 -26.66 -12.91 5.02
C ALA A 42 -26.74 -11.86 3.88
N ALA A 43 -27.17 -12.26 2.66
CA ALA A 43 -27.18 -11.38 1.48
C ALA A 43 -28.42 -10.47 1.33
N ARG A 44 -29.23 -10.29 2.38
CA ARG A 44 -30.38 -9.38 2.35
C ARG A 44 -30.55 -8.73 3.70
N HIS A 45 -29.98 -7.53 3.90
CA HIS A 45 -30.52 -6.42 4.73
C HIS A 45 -29.48 -5.29 4.78
N SER A 46 -29.55 -4.36 3.84
CA SER A 46 -29.27 -2.93 4.09
C SER A 46 -29.86 -2.07 2.97
N ALA A 47 -31.18 -2.13 2.84
CA ALA A 47 -31.93 -1.06 2.20
C ALA A 47 -32.68 -0.30 3.30
N ALA A 48 -32.50 1.02 3.31
CA ALA A 48 -33.25 2.05 4.04
C ALA A 48 -32.84 2.36 5.51
N ALA A 49 -31.98 3.38 5.65
CA ALA A 49 -32.01 4.50 6.61
C ALA A 49 -30.72 5.31 6.32
N ASP A 50 -30.67 6.61 6.01
CA ASP A 50 -31.50 7.72 6.45
C ASP A 50 -31.65 8.78 5.34
N ARG A 51 -32.87 9.30 5.21
CA ARG A 51 -33.12 10.64 4.68
C ARG A 51 -33.30 11.59 5.87
N ALA A 52 -32.31 12.45 6.10
CA ALA A 52 -32.52 13.79 6.66
C ALA A 52 -31.33 14.67 6.27
N ALA A 53 -31.62 15.92 5.91
CA ALA A 53 -30.77 16.83 5.16
C ALA A 53 -29.56 17.38 5.96
N ASP A 54 -28.41 17.47 5.29
CA ASP A 54 -27.55 18.66 5.38
C ASP A 54 -26.80 18.87 4.05
N SER A 55 -26.82 20.11 3.56
CA SER A 55 -26.33 20.51 2.24
C SER A 55 -24.81 20.69 2.23
N SER A 56 -24.05 19.60 2.36
CA SER A 56 -22.62 19.61 2.01
C SER A 56 -22.48 19.48 0.50
N ALA A 57 -21.62 20.31 -0.11
CA ALA A 57 -21.39 20.32 -1.56
C ALA A 57 -21.02 18.91 -2.10
N GLY A 58 -20.45 18.04 -1.27
CA GLY A 58 -20.04 16.68 -1.60
C GLY A 58 -21.15 15.70 -1.99
N ASN A 59 -22.43 16.01 -1.75
CA ASN A 59 -23.56 15.12 -2.08
C ASN A 59 -24.29 15.48 -3.39
N LEU A 60 -23.75 16.40 -4.18
CA LEU A 60 -24.36 16.79 -5.45
C LEU A 60 -24.10 15.75 -6.55
N PRO A 61 -25.08 15.47 -7.42
CA PRO A 61 -24.87 14.56 -8.53
C PRO A 61 -23.77 15.11 -9.48
N PRO A 62 -22.96 14.24 -10.08
CA PRO A 62 -21.98 14.64 -11.09
C PRO A 62 -22.64 15.38 -12.25
N LEU A 63 -21.92 16.34 -12.82
CA LEU A 63 -22.31 16.97 -14.06
C LEU A 63 -22.27 15.95 -15.21
N LYS A 64 -23.11 16.15 -16.23
CA LYS A 64 -23.19 15.27 -17.40
C LYS A 64 -23.17 16.08 -18.68
N ALA A 65 -22.36 15.65 -19.63
CA ALA A 65 -22.41 16.16 -20.99
C ALA A 65 -23.62 15.59 -21.74
N PRO A 66 -24.02 16.19 -22.87
CA PRO A 66 -25.03 15.62 -23.77
C PRO A 66 -24.65 14.18 -24.21
N PRO A 67 -25.64 13.32 -24.52
CA PRO A 67 -25.37 11.99 -25.07
C PRO A 67 -24.45 12.05 -26.30
N GLY A 68 -23.51 11.12 -26.40
CA GLY A 68 -22.54 11.07 -27.51
C GLY A 68 -21.29 11.93 -27.31
N VAL A 69 -21.21 12.72 -26.22
CA VAL A 69 -20.03 13.53 -25.91
C VAL A 69 -19.15 12.80 -24.90
N THR A 70 -17.91 12.51 -25.29
CA THR A 70 -16.85 12.10 -24.36
C THR A 70 -16.52 13.25 -23.42
N ALA A 71 -16.65 13.04 -22.12
CA ALA A 71 -16.38 14.06 -21.11
C ALA A 71 -15.87 13.44 -19.80
N LEU A 72 -15.21 14.25 -18.98
CA LEU A 72 -14.84 13.93 -17.61
C LEU A 72 -15.57 14.86 -16.65
N ALA A 73 -16.21 14.30 -15.62
CA ALA A 73 -16.84 15.04 -14.54
C ALA A 73 -16.22 14.69 -13.20
N GLY A 74 -16.12 15.66 -12.31
CA GLY A 74 -15.58 15.48 -10.97
C GLY A 74 -15.86 16.67 -10.07
N GLN A 75 -15.26 16.65 -8.88
CA GLN A 75 -15.44 17.69 -7.88
C GLN A 75 -14.14 17.95 -7.12
N ALA A 76 -13.81 19.23 -6.91
CA ALA A 76 -12.73 19.65 -6.03
C ALA A 76 -13.28 20.33 -4.78
N LEU A 77 -12.81 19.88 -3.62
CA LEU A 77 -13.23 20.36 -2.30
C LEU A 77 -12.00 20.75 -1.46
N THR A 78 -12.20 21.65 -0.51
CA THR A 78 -11.26 21.86 0.61
C THR A 78 -11.33 20.72 1.61
N LEU A 79 -10.34 20.59 2.50
CA LEU A 79 -10.27 19.51 3.50
C LEU A 79 -11.48 19.45 4.45
N ASP A 80 -12.18 20.56 4.67
CA ASP A 80 -13.42 20.64 5.46
C ASP A 80 -14.69 20.35 4.64
N GLY A 81 -14.56 19.89 3.39
CA GLY A 81 -15.67 19.47 2.53
C GLY A 81 -16.41 20.60 1.81
N LYS A 82 -15.89 21.83 1.85
CA LYS A 82 -16.49 22.96 1.13
C LYS A 82 -16.08 22.94 -0.35
N ALA A 83 -17.00 23.39 -1.20
CA ALA A 83 -16.75 23.59 -2.62
C ALA A 83 -15.52 24.48 -2.85
N LEU A 84 -14.62 24.06 -3.73
CA LEU A 84 -13.50 24.88 -4.18
C LEU A 84 -13.71 25.31 -5.63
N GLU A 85 -14.23 26.52 -5.80
CA GLU A 85 -14.45 27.15 -7.10
C GLU A 85 -13.14 27.64 -7.74
N GLY A 86 -13.04 27.51 -9.06
CA GLY A 86 -11.96 28.09 -9.85
C GLY A 86 -10.70 27.25 -9.97
N VAL A 87 -10.70 25.99 -9.53
CA VAL A 87 -9.65 25.01 -9.88
C VAL A 87 -9.75 24.73 -11.38
N THR A 88 -8.64 24.88 -12.11
CA THR A 88 -8.62 24.57 -13.54
C THR A 88 -8.23 23.11 -13.72
N VAL A 89 -9.02 22.37 -14.51
CA VAL A 89 -8.74 21.00 -14.90
C VAL A 89 -8.43 20.99 -16.40
N ARG A 90 -7.32 20.37 -16.79
CA ARG A 90 -6.87 20.29 -18.19
C ARG A 90 -6.58 18.85 -18.60
N ILE A 91 -6.99 18.51 -19.82
CA ILE A 91 -6.57 17.31 -20.54
C ILE A 91 -6.32 17.73 -21.98
N ASP A 92 -5.14 17.46 -22.50
CA ASP A 92 -4.69 17.91 -23.83
C ASP A 92 -4.97 19.43 -24.02
N GLU A 93 -5.66 19.81 -25.10
CA GLU A 93 -6.07 21.18 -25.40
C GLU A 93 -7.36 21.62 -24.69
N GLN A 94 -8.06 20.70 -24.00
CA GLN A 94 -9.32 21.00 -23.34
C GLN A 94 -9.09 21.49 -21.91
N SER A 95 -9.90 22.46 -21.48
CA SER A 95 -9.89 22.93 -20.10
C SER A 95 -11.29 23.26 -19.58
N ALA A 96 -11.46 23.10 -18.27
CA ALA A 96 -12.66 23.47 -17.55
C ALA A 96 -12.28 24.01 -16.16
N LYS A 97 -13.19 24.75 -15.53
CA LYS A 97 -13.03 25.18 -14.13
C LYS A 97 -14.11 24.58 -13.26
N THR A 98 -13.77 24.35 -11.99
CA THR A 98 -14.78 24.04 -10.98
C THR A 98 -15.70 25.24 -10.77
N ASP A 99 -17.01 24.98 -10.74
CA ASP A 99 -18.06 25.97 -10.49
C ASP A 99 -18.18 26.32 -9.00
N GLY A 100 -19.15 27.17 -8.63
CA GLY A 100 -19.44 27.54 -7.24
C GLY A 100 -19.84 26.37 -6.32
N THR A 101 -20.11 25.18 -6.88
CA THR A 101 -20.35 23.93 -6.15
C THR A 101 -19.12 23.02 -6.09
N GLY A 102 -17.99 23.48 -6.64
CA GLY A 102 -16.74 22.74 -6.73
C GLY A 102 -16.75 21.68 -7.84
N ARG A 103 -17.83 21.55 -8.62
CA ARG A 103 -17.94 20.53 -9.67
C ARG A 103 -17.39 21.05 -10.99
N PHE A 104 -16.83 20.17 -11.80
CA PHE A 104 -16.39 20.49 -13.16
C PHE A 104 -16.94 19.49 -14.17
N LEU A 105 -17.05 19.93 -15.42
CA LEU A 105 -17.31 19.09 -16.59
C LEU A 105 -16.35 19.49 -17.70
N LEU A 106 -15.39 18.63 -18.00
CA LEU A 106 -14.45 18.78 -19.10
C LEU A 106 -14.95 17.95 -20.28
N ALA A 107 -15.50 18.61 -21.29
CA ALA A 107 -16.13 17.94 -22.44
C ALA A 107 -15.23 17.94 -23.68
N ARG A 108 -15.55 17.06 -24.64
CA ARG A 108 -14.88 16.95 -25.95
C ARG A 108 -13.40 16.55 -25.86
N VAL A 109 -13.10 15.73 -24.86
CA VAL A 109 -11.79 15.07 -24.74
C VAL A 109 -11.80 13.80 -25.59
N PRO A 110 -10.72 13.43 -26.28
CA PRO A 110 -10.63 12.13 -26.94
C PRO A 110 -10.88 10.97 -25.96
N PRO A 111 -11.36 9.81 -26.43
CA PRO A 111 -11.39 8.61 -25.61
C PRO A 111 -10.00 8.01 -25.47
N GLY A 112 -9.71 7.39 -24.33
CA GLY A 112 -8.41 6.76 -24.07
C GLY A 112 -7.84 7.09 -22.71
N HIS A 113 -6.57 6.75 -22.54
CA HIS A 113 -5.78 7.16 -21.39
C HIS A 113 -5.25 8.58 -21.61
N HIS A 114 -5.34 9.41 -20.58
CA HIS A 114 -4.84 10.77 -20.62
C HIS A 114 -4.28 11.18 -19.26
N GLU A 115 -3.27 12.05 -19.29
CA GLU A 115 -2.88 12.84 -18.15
C GLU A 115 -3.88 13.98 -17.91
N MET A 116 -4.43 14.05 -16.69
CA MET A 116 -5.24 15.17 -16.23
C MET A 116 -4.43 16.05 -15.29
N VAL A 117 -4.30 17.33 -15.66
CA VAL A 117 -3.71 18.34 -14.78
C VAL A 117 -4.78 19.01 -13.95
N ILE A 118 -4.56 19.06 -12.64
CA ILE A 118 -5.35 19.80 -11.64
C ILE A 118 -4.53 21.02 -11.24
N ASP A 119 -4.90 22.20 -11.72
CA ASP A 119 -4.21 23.46 -11.46
C ASP A 119 -4.96 24.30 -10.42
N GLY A 120 -4.49 24.24 -9.17
CA GLY A 120 -5.01 25.04 -8.07
C GLY A 120 -4.58 26.51 -8.09
N ARG A 121 -3.58 26.89 -8.90
CA ARG A 121 -3.06 28.28 -8.93
C ARG A 121 -4.10 29.27 -9.46
N THR A 122 -5.12 28.77 -10.16
CA THR A 122 -6.21 29.59 -10.71
C THR A 122 -7.31 29.92 -9.70
N VAL A 123 -7.30 29.28 -8.53
CA VAL A 123 -8.23 29.57 -7.43
C VAL A 123 -7.96 30.98 -6.91
N ARG A 124 -9.03 31.74 -6.68
CA ARG A 124 -8.97 33.10 -6.13
C ARG A 124 -9.58 33.11 -4.74
N ARG A 125 -8.79 32.68 -3.75
CA ARG A 125 -9.14 32.77 -2.32
C ARG A 125 -8.08 33.56 -1.55
N PRO A 126 -8.45 34.65 -0.85
CA PRO A 126 -7.49 35.43 -0.10
C PRO A 126 -6.76 34.58 0.96
N GLY A 127 -5.43 34.63 0.96
CA GLY A 127 -4.59 33.96 1.96
C GLY A 127 -4.37 32.46 1.72
N GLU A 128 -4.94 31.87 0.67
CA GLU A 128 -4.77 30.46 0.33
C GLU A 128 -4.18 30.31 -1.07
N THR A 129 -3.10 29.52 -1.18
CA THR A 129 -2.52 29.11 -2.45
C THR A 129 -2.66 27.60 -2.58
N TYR A 130 -2.99 27.10 -3.76
CA TYR A 130 -3.16 25.67 -4.02
C TYR A 130 -2.18 25.19 -5.09
N GLY A 131 -1.77 23.93 -4.99
CA GLY A 131 -0.75 23.32 -5.85
C GLY A 131 -1.26 22.86 -7.21
N VAL A 132 -0.32 22.42 -8.03
CA VAL A 132 -0.56 21.71 -9.29
C VAL A 132 -0.34 20.21 -9.05
N PHE A 133 -1.19 19.37 -9.64
CA PHE A 133 -1.12 17.91 -9.56
C PHE A 133 -1.43 17.29 -10.93
N GLU A 134 -0.83 16.14 -11.20
CA GLU A 134 -1.04 15.36 -12.42
C GLU A 134 -1.58 13.98 -12.05
N VAL A 135 -2.60 13.52 -12.78
CA VAL A 135 -3.22 12.22 -12.54
C VAL A 135 -3.72 11.57 -13.83
N GLY A 136 -3.31 10.34 -14.08
CA GLY A 136 -3.84 9.54 -15.20
C GLY A 136 -5.33 9.21 -15.05
N VAL A 137 -6.08 9.38 -16.13
CA VAL A 137 -7.52 9.09 -16.22
C VAL A 137 -7.84 8.31 -17.49
N ASN A 138 -8.88 7.48 -17.44
CA ASN A 138 -9.33 6.69 -18.59
C ASN A 138 -10.74 7.13 -18.99
N LEU A 139 -10.90 7.64 -20.21
CA LEU A 139 -12.16 8.16 -20.72
C LEU A 139 -12.79 7.19 -21.73
N ALA A 140 -14.04 6.81 -21.45
CA ALA A 140 -14.85 6.03 -22.39
C ALA A 140 -15.47 6.94 -23.46
N GLY A 141 -15.41 6.50 -24.73
CA GLY A 141 -15.93 7.26 -25.86
C GLY A 141 -17.45 7.47 -25.82
N GLY A 142 -17.88 8.68 -26.18
CA GLY A 142 -19.28 9.03 -26.37
C GLY A 142 -20.10 9.19 -25.08
N GLN A 143 -19.46 9.16 -23.90
CA GLN A 143 -20.13 9.31 -22.62
C GLN A 143 -19.33 10.15 -21.62
N THR A 144 -20.03 10.63 -20.58
CA THR A 144 -19.37 11.27 -19.43
C THR A 144 -18.82 10.21 -18.48
N THR A 145 -17.51 10.19 -18.33
CA THR A 145 -16.80 9.46 -17.27
C THR A 145 -16.81 10.29 -16.00
N VAL A 146 -17.15 9.69 -14.87
CA VAL A 146 -17.17 10.36 -13.56
C VAL A 146 -15.95 9.91 -12.77
N LEU A 147 -15.17 10.85 -12.24
CA LEU A 147 -14.10 10.53 -11.29
C LEU A 147 -14.68 9.79 -10.09
N ASN A 148 -14.10 8.65 -9.75
CA ASN A 148 -14.52 7.83 -8.61
C ASN A 148 -13.95 8.32 -7.26
N TYR A 149 -13.42 9.53 -7.22
CA TYR A 149 -12.89 10.19 -6.04
C TYR A 149 -13.14 11.70 -6.08
N THR A 150 -13.08 12.33 -4.91
CA THR A 150 -13.05 13.79 -4.77
C THR A 150 -11.61 14.28 -4.85
N VAL A 151 -11.39 15.37 -5.57
CA VAL A 151 -10.10 16.08 -5.59
C VAL A 151 -10.01 16.95 -4.33
N TRP A 152 -9.39 16.43 -3.28
CA TRP A 152 -9.19 17.17 -2.04
C TRP A 152 -7.98 18.09 -2.15
N MET A 153 -8.22 19.40 -2.02
CA MET A 153 -7.19 20.42 -2.20
C MET A 153 -6.74 20.95 -0.84
N THR A 154 -5.48 20.70 -0.52
CA THR A 154 -4.82 21.24 0.68
C THR A 154 -4.15 22.58 0.33
N PRO A 155 -4.36 23.66 1.11
CA PRO A 155 -3.59 24.88 0.97
C PRO A 155 -2.09 24.63 1.15
N LEU A 156 -1.27 25.21 0.29
CA LEU A 156 0.18 25.06 0.33
C LEU A 156 0.80 25.81 1.50
N ASP A 157 1.82 25.20 2.10
CA ASP A 157 2.72 25.82 3.07
C ASP A 157 3.71 26.78 2.39
N THR A 158 3.18 27.92 1.93
CA THR A 158 3.99 28.96 1.30
C THR A 158 4.82 29.76 2.31
N ALA A 159 4.47 29.71 3.60
CA ALA A 159 5.19 30.40 4.67
C ALA A 159 6.59 29.81 4.89
N HIS A 160 6.76 28.50 4.67
CA HIS A 160 8.06 27.81 4.77
C HIS A 160 8.64 27.43 3.40
N ALA A 161 8.21 28.08 2.32
CA ALA A 161 8.83 27.90 1.02
C ALA A 161 10.30 28.35 1.06
N VAL A 162 11.19 27.53 0.50
CA VAL A 162 12.62 27.80 0.44
C VAL A 162 12.95 28.47 -0.90
N ASN A 163 13.60 29.62 -0.86
CA ASN A 163 14.15 30.26 -2.06
C ASN A 163 15.37 29.45 -2.53
N VAL A 164 15.31 28.95 -3.76
CA VAL A 164 16.40 28.14 -4.34
C VAL A 164 16.89 28.83 -5.61
N PRO A 165 18.15 29.32 -5.63
CA PRO A 165 18.73 29.84 -6.86
C PRO A 165 19.04 28.67 -7.79
N PHE A 166 18.40 28.65 -8.97
CA PHE A 166 18.67 27.69 -10.02
C PHE A 166 19.48 28.35 -11.17
N PRO A 167 20.48 27.66 -11.76
CA PRO A 167 20.96 26.35 -11.35
C PRO A 167 21.64 26.38 -9.98
N THR A 168 21.46 25.33 -9.18
CA THR A 168 22.07 25.24 -7.84
C THR A 168 23.59 25.17 -7.95
N THR A 169 24.31 25.82 -7.03
CA THR A 169 25.79 25.78 -6.98
C THR A 169 26.33 24.82 -5.94
N ALA A 170 25.50 24.41 -4.98
CA ALA A 170 25.77 23.45 -3.92
C ALA A 170 24.52 22.60 -3.67
N GLU A 171 24.64 21.55 -2.85
CA GLU A 171 23.45 20.81 -2.40
C GLU A 171 22.53 21.73 -1.59
N VAL A 172 21.24 21.69 -1.89
CA VAL A 172 20.19 22.42 -1.19
C VAL A 172 19.25 21.40 -0.56
N VAL A 173 19.05 21.51 0.76
CA VAL A 173 18.10 20.68 1.49
C VAL A 173 16.85 21.50 1.76
N VAL A 174 15.72 21.06 1.22
CA VAL A 174 14.40 21.65 1.47
C VAL A 174 13.66 20.80 2.50
N ALA A 175 13.17 21.45 3.56
CA ALA A 175 12.41 20.83 4.64
C ALA A 175 11.36 21.81 5.18
N THR A 176 10.35 21.31 5.89
CA THR A 176 9.31 22.14 6.56
C THR A 176 9.14 21.70 8.01
N PRO A 177 8.91 22.64 8.95
CA PRO A 177 8.55 22.30 10.33
C PRO A 177 7.19 21.57 10.45
N LEU A 178 6.32 21.65 9.42
CA LEU A 178 5.04 20.93 9.42
C LEU A 178 5.19 19.43 9.14
N LEU A 179 6.35 18.99 8.67
CA LEU A 179 6.67 17.58 8.43
C LEU A 179 8.10 17.25 8.86
N PRO A 180 8.38 17.23 10.18
CA PRO A 180 9.73 17.03 10.68
C PRO A 180 10.35 15.72 10.20
N GLY A 181 11.61 15.79 9.77
CA GLY A 181 12.40 14.64 9.32
C GLY A 181 12.19 14.24 7.85
N LEU A 182 11.28 14.89 7.12
CA LEU A 182 11.25 14.81 5.66
C LEU A 182 12.22 15.84 5.06
N GLU A 183 13.10 15.39 4.19
CA GLU A 183 14.10 16.23 3.54
C GLU A 183 14.13 15.95 2.04
N PHE A 184 14.08 17.01 1.24
CA PHE A 184 14.28 16.97 -0.21
C PHE A 184 15.65 17.54 -0.56
N HIS A 185 16.55 16.66 -1.01
CA HIS A 185 17.96 16.96 -1.29
C HIS A 185 18.14 17.21 -2.79
N ILE A 186 18.43 18.46 -3.14
CA ILE A 186 18.67 18.93 -4.50
C ILE A 186 20.18 19.04 -4.70
N PRO A 187 20.82 18.25 -5.59
CA PRO A 187 22.27 18.29 -5.77
C PRO A 187 22.72 19.61 -6.43
N PRO A 188 24.04 19.92 -6.44
CA PRO A 188 24.58 21.01 -7.26
C PRO A 188 24.33 20.79 -8.75
N ASN A 189 24.39 21.87 -9.53
CA ASN A 189 24.15 21.91 -10.97
C ASN A 189 22.76 21.44 -11.39
N THR A 190 21.77 21.60 -10.50
CA THR A 190 20.38 21.22 -10.77
C THR A 190 19.59 22.43 -11.25
N THR A 191 18.68 22.24 -12.19
CA THR A 191 17.57 23.16 -12.50
C THR A 191 16.26 22.41 -12.31
N ILE A 192 15.25 23.08 -11.73
CA ILE A 192 13.88 22.57 -11.70
C ILE A 192 13.00 23.50 -12.52
N THR A 193 12.27 22.95 -13.49
CA THR A 193 11.27 23.68 -14.29
C THR A 193 9.89 23.20 -13.93
N ASP A 194 8.91 24.11 -13.79
CA ASP A 194 7.52 23.74 -13.59
C ASP A 194 6.89 23.12 -14.86
N ILE A 195 5.65 22.67 -14.73
CA ILE A 195 4.86 22.07 -15.82
C ILE A 195 4.69 23.02 -17.03
N ASP A 196 4.83 24.34 -16.85
CA ASP A 196 4.72 25.33 -17.91
C ASP A 196 6.10 25.62 -18.56
N GLY A 197 7.15 24.88 -18.18
CA GLY A 197 8.52 25.02 -18.68
C GLY A 197 9.29 26.18 -18.05
N LYS A 198 8.75 26.83 -17.00
CA LYS A 198 9.40 27.95 -16.34
C LYS A 198 10.31 27.46 -15.22
N ALA A 199 11.53 27.97 -15.17
CA ALA A 199 12.43 27.69 -14.05
C ALA A 199 11.79 28.12 -12.72
N ALA A 200 11.79 27.21 -11.75
CA ALA A 200 11.36 27.48 -10.39
C ALA A 200 12.30 28.50 -9.73
N SER A 201 11.79 29.21 -8.73
CA SER A 201 12.61 30.08 -7.85
C SER A 201 12.40 29.75 -6.37
N GLN A 202 11.39 28.97 -6.06
CA GLN A 202 11.02 28.52 -4.73
C GLN A 202 10.59 27.06 -4.79
N ILE A 203 10.92 26.32 -3.73
CA ILE A 203 10.44 24.96 -3.51
C ILE A 203 9.72 24.93 -2.16
N SER A 204 8.52 24.35 -2.12
CA SER A 204 7.76 24.17 -0.87
C SER A 204 7.37 22.72 -0.70
N ILE A 205 7.23 22.30 0.55
CA ILE A 205 6.76 20.96 0.94
C ILE A 205 5.53 21.15 1.81
N THR A 206 4.41 20.53 1.43
CA THR A 206 3.15 20.61 2.19
C THR A 206 2.68 19.21 2.55
N PRO A 207 2.45 18.88 3.84
CA PRO A 207 1.82 17.62 4.23
C PRO A 207 0.42 17.51 3.64
N ILE A 208 0.08 16.34 3.09
CA ILE A 208 -1.24 16.03 2.54
C ILE A 208 -1.87 14.92 3.39
N PRO A 209 -3.11 15.08 3.89
CA PRO A 209 -3.79 14.03 4.62
C PRO A 209 -4.00 12.78 3.76
N VAL A 210 -3.53 11.62 4.23
CA VAL A 210 -3.59 10.34 3.48
C VAL A 210 -5.02 9.89 3.13
N ARG A 211 -6.04 10.39 3.83
CA ARG A 211 -7.47 10.08 3.57
C ARG A 211 -8.16 11.11 2.68
N GLN A 212 -7.53 12.26 2.45
CA GLN A 212 -8.05 13.34 1.62
C GLN A 212 -6.95 13.85 0.65
N PRO A 213 -6.35 12.98 -0.18
CA PRO A 213 -5.40 13.42 -1.19
C PRO A 213 -6.10 14.01 -2.42
N PRO A 214 -5.39 14.79 -3.26
CA PRO A 214 -5.92 15.31 -4.52
C PRO A 214 -6.23 14.21 -5.55
N PHE A 215 -5.58 13.05 -5.43
CA PHE A 215 -5.86 11.84 -6.20
C PHE A 215 -5.54 10.59 -5.35
N PRO A 216 -6.13 9.42 -5.65
CA PRO A 216 -5.99 8.23 -4.82
C PRO A 216 -4.54 7.77 -4.65
N LEU A 217 -4.18 7.45 -3.40
CA LEU A 217 -2.97 6.70 -3.08
C LEU A 217 -3.11 5.24 -3.54
N PRO A 218 -2.01 4.48 -3.71
CA PRO A 218 -2.13 3.14 -4.25
C PRO A 218 -2.90 2.24 -3.28
N PRO A 219 -3.87 1.45 -3.79
CA PRO A 219 -4.72 0.63 -2.96
C PRO A 219 -3.88 -0.40 -2.20
N GLY A 220 -4.18 -0.60 -0.92
CA GLY A 220 -3.51 -1.58 -0.08
C GLY A 220 -2.06 -1.28 0.27
N VAL A 221 -1.55 -0.11 -0.10
CA VAL A 221 -0.27 0.39 0.38
C VAL A 221 -0.51 1.25 1.60
N ALA A 222 0.18 0.92 2.68
CA ALA A 222 0.02 1.62 3.92
C ALA A 222 1.05 2.74 4.05
N VAL A 223 0.60 3.93 3.67
CA VAL A 223 1.42 5.13 3.51
C VAL A 223 1.56 5.84 4.87
N PRO A 224 2.78 5.93 5.45
CA PRO A 224 3.00 6.58 6.75
C PRO A 224 2.71 8.08 6.70
N ILE A 225 3.24 8.73 5.65
CA ILE A 225 3.13 10.16 5.42
C ILE A 225 2.92 10.40 3.93
N TYR A 226 2.11 11.40 3.61
CA TYR A 226 1.95 11.88 2.24
C TYR A 226 2.10 13.39 2.20
N PHE A 227 2.61 13.91 1.09
CA PHE A 227 2.93 15.32 0.92
C PHE A 227 2.98 15.68 -0.57
N THR A 228 3.07 16.98 -0.84
CA THR A 228 3.40 17.49 -2.17
C THR A 228 4.64 18.38 -2.09
N ILE A 229 5.46 18.31 -3.13
CA ILE A 229 6.54 19.26 -3.39
C ILE A 229 6.08 20.15 -4.55
N GLN A 230 6.16 21.47 -4.37
CA GLN A 230 5.74 22.42 -5.40
C GLN A 230 6.94 23.25 -5.89
N PRO A 231 7.02 23.56 -7.20
CA PRO A 231 5.96 23.41 -8.20
C PRO A 231 5.71 21.96 -8.65
N GLY A 232 4.44 21.54 -8.61
CA GLY A 232 4.03 20.20 -9.03
C GLY A 232 4.11 20.02 -10.55
N GLY A 233 4.35 18.78 -10.99
CA GLY A 233 4.70 18.46 -12.38
C GLY A 233 6.05 19.03 -12.80
N GLY A 234 6.89 19.42 -11.83
CA GLY A 234 8.19 19.98 -12.09
C GLY A 234 9.22 18.92 -12.47
N TYR A 235 10.06 19.21 -13.47
CA TYR A 235 11.13 18.34 -13.95
C TYR A 235 12.48 18.74 -13.37
N ILE A 236 13.27 17.76 -12.95
CA ILE A 236 14.57 17.93 -12.32
C ILE A 236 15.65 17.57 -13.34
N THR A 237 16.45 18.56 -13.74
CA THR A 237 17.59 18.36 -14.64
C THR A 237 18.89 18.63 -13.90
N VAL A 238 19.75 17.62 -13.79
CA VAL A 238 21.08 17.75 -13.17
C VAL A 238 22.16 17.74 -14.24
N ALA A 239 22.87 18.85 -14.41
CA ALA A 239 24.00 18.98 -15.31
C ALA A 239 25.27 18.37 -14.68
N ASN A 240 25.30 17.04 -14.60
CA ASN A 240 26.44 16.28 -14.10
C ASN A 240 26.75 15.11 -15.04
N THR A 241 27.99 14.98 -15.52
CA THR A 241 28.40 13.88 -16.40
C THR A 241 28.53 12.56 -15.64
N ASN A 242 29.12 12.59 -14.44
CA ASN A 242 29.42 11.43 -13.61
C ASN A 242 28.87 11.64 -12.18
N GLY A 243 27.84 10.88 -11.79
CA GLY A 243 27.23 10.95 -10.46
C GLY A 243 25.71 11.09 -10.54
N THR A 244 25.14 11.67 -9.48
CA THR A 244 23.69 11.89 -9.31
C THR A 244 23.07 12.61 -10.50
N LYS A 245 21.90 12.12 -10.93
CA LYS A 245 21.13 12.61 -12.08
C LYS A 245 19.79 13.22 -11.68
N GLY A 246 19.30 12.95 -10.47
CA GLY A 246 18.06 13.49 -9.92
C GLY A 246 18.21 13.97 -8.48
N ALA A 247 17.09 14.21 -7.81
CA ALA A 247 17.06 14.60 -6.40
C ALA A 247 16.76 13.41 -5.50
N ARG A 248 17.05 13.53 -4.20
CA ARG A 248 16.80 12.45 -3.22
C ARG A 248 15.79 12.89 -2.17
N LEU A 249 15.00 11.95 -1.69
CA LEU A 249 14.09 12.14 -0.57
C LEU A 249 14.52 11.29 0.61
N ILE A 250 14.65 11.91 1.77
CA ILE A 250 14.86 11.23 3.06
C ILE A 250 13.59 11.39 3.87
N TYR A 251 13.02 10.27 4.32
CA TYR A 251 11.74 10.25 5.03
C TYR A 251 11.96 10.05 6.53
N PRO A 252 11.08 10.57 7.40
CA PRO A 252 11.10 10.22 8.80
C PRO A 252 10.66 8.76 8.99
N ASN A 253 11.27 8.06 9.94
CA ASN A 253 10.83 6.72 10.35
C ASN A 253 9.59 6.82 11.27
N ALA A 254 8.46 7.30 10.72
CA ALA A 254 7.25 7.63 11.48
C ALA A 254 6.66 6.43 12.27
N PHE A 255 6.94 5.20 11.85
CA PHE A 255 6.49 3.99 12.52
C PHE A 255 7.52 3.37 13.49
N ASN A 256 8.62 4.08 13.78
CA ASN A 256 9.68 3.62 14.69
C ASN A 256 10.22 2.22 14.33
N GLN A 257 10.30 1.91 13.03
CA GLN A 257 10.77 0.62 12.55
C GLN A 257 12.23 0.35 12.99
N PRO A 258 12.63 -0.92 13.13
CA PRO A 258 14.03 -1.29 13.43
C PRO A 258 15.01 -0.75 12.39
N ALA A 259 16.26 -0.52 12.80
CA ALA A 259 17.34 -0.18 11.87
C ALA A 259 17.49 -1.27 10.79
N GLY A 260 17.77 -0.86 9.56
CA GLY A 260 17.87 -1.77 8.41
C GLY A 260 16.53 -2.25 7.83
N THR A 261 15.38 -1.85 8.40
CA THR A 261 14.06 -2.20 7.83
C THR A 261 13.93 -1.64 6.42
N ARG A 262 13.49 -2.48 5.47
CA ARG A 262 13.37 -2.12 4.05
C ARG A 262 12.07 -1.41 3.74
N PHE A 263 12.17 -0.37 2.92
CA PHE A 263 11.06 0.40 2.40
C PHE A 263 11.14 0.50 0.88
N ASP A 264 9.97 0.48 0.25
CA ASP A 264 9.79 0.77 -1.16
C ASP A 264 9.59 2.28 -1.31
N PHE A 265 10.29 2.87 -2.28
CA PHE A 265 10.20 4.28 -2.63
C PHE A 265 9.35 4.39 -3.89
N TRP A 266 8.27 5.15 -3.79
CA TRP A 266 7.25 5.25 -4.81
C TRP A 266 7.25 6.65 -5.42
N ASN A 267 7.06 6.69 -6.74
CA ASN A 267 6.74 7.90 -7.48
C ASN A 267 5.46 7.68 -8.28
N TYR A 268 4.83 8.77 -8.71
CA TYR A 268 3.64 8.73 -9.55
C TYR A 268 3.99 9.11 -11.00
N ASP A 269 3.45 8.37 -11.95
CA ASP A 269 3.56 8.64 -13.39
C ASP A 269 2.14 8.69 -13.94
N ALA A 270 1.72 9.87 -14.38
CA ALA A 270 0.35 10.12 -14.80
C ALA A 270 0.05 9.61 -16.22
N ASP A 271 1.06 9.30 -17.03
CA ASP A 271 0.93 8.93 -18.44
C ASP A 271 0.93 7.42 -18.65
N GLU A 272 1.73 6.67 -17.88
CA GLU A 272 1.87 5.23 -18.12
C GLU A 272 1.66 4.37 -16.87
N LYS A 273 2.37 4.65 -15.77
CA LYS A 273 2.54 3.64 -14.70
C LYS A 273 1.58 3.81 -13.53
N GLY A 274 1.02 5.00 -13.33
CA GLY A 274 0.39 5.38 -12.06
C GLY A 274 1.41 5.34 -10.92
N TRP A 275 1.04 4.80 -9.77
CA TRP A 275 1.98 4.58 -8.66
C TRP A 275 2.94 3.43 -8.97
N PHE A 276 4.24 3.69 -8.97
CA PHE A 276 5.27 2.67 -9.19
C PHE A 276 6.43 2.82 -8.21
N VAL A 277 7.10 1.71 -7.92
CA VAL A 277 8.32 1.69 -7.10
C VAL A 277 9.51 2.06 -7.99
N TYR A 278 10.16 3.20 -7.71
CA TYR A 278 11.35 3.66 -8.44
C TYR A 278 12.66 3.23 -7.77
N GLY A 279 12.57 2.70 -6.54
CA GLY A 279 13.72 2.18 -5.83
C GLY A 279 13.38 1.77 -4.41
N HIS A 280 14.41 1.53 -3.62
CA HIS A 280 14.26 1.08 -2.25
C HIS A 280 15.21 1.83 -1.32
N GLY A 281 14.97 1.68 -0.02
CA GLY A 281 15.86 2.21 0.99
C GLY A 281 15.68 1.48 2.32
N SER A 282 16.37 1.97 3.33
CA SER A 282 16.40 1.32 4.64
C SER A 282 16.32 2.32 5.77
N VAL A 283 15.75 1.88 6.90
CA VAL A 283 15.79 2.66 8.14
C VAL A 283 17.24 2.81 8.59
N SER A 284 17.63 4.05 8.91
CA SER A 284 18.97 4.42 9.35
C SER A 284 19.39 3.73 10.65
N PRO A 285 20.70 3.60 10.95
CA PRO A 285 21.19 3.00 12.20
C PRO A 285 20.65 3.67 13.46
N ASN A 286 20.45 5.00 13.44
CA ASN A 286 19.87 5.76 14.55
C ASN A 286 18.33 5.68 14.61
N ARG A 287 17.69 4.92 13.70
CA ARG A 287 16.24 4.70 13.61
C ARG A 287 15.39 5.95 13.37
N GLN A 288 15.99 7.07 12.97
CA GLN A 288 15.27 8.34 12.77
C GLN A 288 14.71 8.51 11.36
N SER A 289 15.38 7.93 10.36
CA SER A 289 15.09 8.22 8.95
C SER A 289 15.04 6.95 8.12
N ILE A 290 14.32 7.00 7.01
CA ILE A 290 14.34 6.01 5.95
C ILE A 290 15.16 6.64 4.81
N ILE A 291 16.31 6.04 4.53
CA ILE A 291 17.32 6.56 3.61
C ILE A 291 17.28 5.75 2.32
N PRO A 292 17.16 6.39 1.14
CA PRO A 292 17.21 5.71 -0.14
C PRO A 292 18.58 5.04 -0.36
N ASP A 293 18.59 3.89 -1.03
CA ASP A 293 19.83 3.25 -1.46
C ASP A 293 20.57 4.12 -2.50
N PRO A 294 21.89 3.91 -2.71
CA PRO A 294 22.63 4.62 -3.75
C PRO A 294 21.98 4.49 -5.14
N GLY A 295 21.77 5.62 -5.82
CA GLY A 295 21.15 5.69 -7.15
C GLY A 295 19.62 5.76 -7.16
N VAL A 296 18.96 5.72 -5.99
CA VAL A 296 17.50 5.91 -5.89
C VAL A 296 17.20 7.41 -5.84
N GLU A 297 16.81 7.94 -6.99
CA GLU A 297 16.63 9.37 -7.26
C GLU A 297 15.28 9.63 -7.93
N ILE A 298 14.67 10.78 -7.66
CA ILE A 298 13.49 11.27 -8.39
C ILE A 298 13.88 12.32 -9.41
N TYR A 299 13.15 12.33 -10.52
CA TYR A 299 13.38 13.22 -11.66
C TYR A 299 12.22 14.19 -11.89
N GLU A 300 11.11 13.99 -11.20
CA GLU A 300 9.85 14.70 -11.39
C GLU A 300 9.14 14.92 -10.04
N LEU A 301 8.36 16.00 -9.95
CA LEU A 301 7.59 16.41 -8.77
C LEU A 301 6.10 16.08 -8.94
N THR A 302 5.79 14.82 -9.23
CA THR A 302 4.45 14.31 -9.58
C THR A 302 3.72 13.67 -8.39
N GLY A 303 4.46 13.10 -7.44
CA GLY A 303 3.94 12.58 -6.18
C GLY A 303 4.85 11.49 -5.63
N ALA A 304 5.36 11.65 -4.41
CA ALA A 304 6.36 10.74 -3.84
C ALA A 304 5.98 10.24 -2.45
N MET A 305 6.33 9.00 -2.14
CA MET A 305 6.10 8.42 -0.81
C MET A 305 7.00 7.21 -0.55
N VAL A 306 7.04 6.75 0.69
CA VAL A 306 7.61 5.45 1.06
C VAL A 306 6.56 4.58 1.70
N ALA A 307 6.66 3.27 1.50
CA ALA A 307 5.86 2.30 2.22
C ALA A 307 6.72 1.11 2.65
N GLY A 308 6.39 0.49 3.78
CA GLY A 308 7.11 -0.70 4.24
C GLY A 308 6.98 -1.80 3.20
N GLY A 309 8.09 -2.43 2.81
CA GLY A 309 8.13 -3.41 1.73
C GLY A 309 7.45 -4.73 2.08
N GLY A 310 6.12 -4.74 2.17
CA GLY A 310 5.24 -5.91 2.39
C GLY A 310 5.48 -6.68 3.69
N TYR A 311 4.46 -7.35 4.25
CA TYR A 311 4.64 -8.16 5.48
C TYR A 311 5.58 -9.36 5.31
N GLY A 312 5.81 -9.79 4.06
CA GLY A 312 6.67 -10.91 3.71
C GLY A 312 8.14 -10.54 3.65
N PRO A 313 9.06 -11.42 4.09
CA PRO A 313 10.47 -11.26 3.75
C PRO A 313 10.65 -11.22 2.22
N ALA A 314 11.65 -10.47 1.77
CA ALA A 314 11.90 -10.24 0.33
C ALA A 314 12.28 -11.51 -0.43
N LYS A 315 12.86 -12.49 0.27
CA LYS A 315 13.26 -13.80 -0.26
C LYS A 315 12.88 -14.86 0.77
N GLY A 316 12.60 -16.07 0.31
CA GLY A 316 12.39 -17.22 1.17
C GLY A 316 12.75 -18.51 0.45
N PRO A 317 12.94 -19.60 1.19
CA PRO A 317 13.13 -20.92 0.61
C PRO A 317 12.03 -21.21 -0.41
N CYS A 318 12.41 -21.87 -1.50
CA CYS A 318 11.42 -22.36 -2.43
C CYS A 318 10.68 -23.53 -1.74
N PRO A 319 9.34 -23.50 -1.59
CA PRO A 319 8.63 -24.47 -0.75
C PRO A 319 8.89 -25.95 -1.11
N GLN A 320 9.19 -26.23 -2.38
CA GLN A 320 9.52 -27.56 -2.89
C GLN A 320 11.02 -27.92 -2.84
N CYS A 321 11.90 -26.97 -2.54
CA CYS A 321 13.35 -27.17 -2.49
C CYS A 321 13.79 -27.49 -1.07
N THR A 322 13.57 -28.72 -0.61
CA THR A 322 13.81 -29.12 0.79
C THR A 322 15.28 -29.37 1.16
N LYS A 323 16.24 -29.03 0.30
CA LYS A 323 17.66 -29.34 0.55
C LYS A 323 18.25 -28.34 1.54
N LYS A 324 18.43 -28.79 2.79
CA LYS A 324 19.15 -28.08 3.85
C LYS A 324 20.51 -28.75 4.11
N ALA A 325 21.54 -27.97 4.47
CA ALA A 325 22.84 -28.47 4.94
C ALA A 325 23.49 -27.47 5.92
N GLY A 326 24.56 -27.87 6.63
CA GLY A 326 25.35 -26.95 7.46
C GLY A 326 24.62 -26.35 8.66
N ASP A 327 23.73 -27.13 9.28
CA ASP A 327 22.96 -26.80 10.50
C ASP A 327 22.34 -25.40 10.56
N PRO A 328 21.06 -25.21 10.17
CA PRO A 328 20.39 -25.61 8.94
C PRO A 328 20.32 -24.45 7.92
N VAL A 329 21.12 -24.52 6.86
CA VAL A 329 21.12 -23.56 5.73
C VAL A 329 20.37 -24.14 4.54
N ASP A 330 19.38 -23.40 4.03
CA ASP A 330 18.71 -23.69 2.77
C ASP A 330 19.68 -23.51 1.59
N LEU A 331 19.93 -24.58 0.84
CA LEU A 331 20.97 -24.57 -0.21
C LEU A 331 20.60 -23.74 -1.44
N ALA A 332 19.31 -23.48 -1.68
CA ALA A 332 18.87 -22.69 -2.83
C ALA A 332 19.04 -21.18 -2.57
N THR A 333 18.82 -20.75 -1.33
CA THR A 333 18.79 -19.33 -0.95
C THR A 333 20.01 -18.89 -0.13
N GLY A 334 20.75 -19.83 0.46
CA GLY A 334 21.83 -19.56 1.41
C GLY A 334 21.33 -19.07 2.78
N LEU A 335 20.02 -19.19 3.06
CA LEU A 335 19.42 -18.72 4.31
C LEU A 335 19.57 -19.75 5.41
N PHE A 336 20.10 -19.35 6.57
CA PHE A 336 19.92 -20.09 7.81
C PHE A 336 18.44 -20.02 8.24
N VAL A 337 17.78 -21.18 8.33
CA VAL A 337 16.36 -21.32 8.71
C VAL A 337 16.24 -22.37 9.81
N TYR A 338 16.14 -21.90 11.05
CA TYR A 338 16.07 -22.73 12.25
C TYR A 338 14.62 -22.93 12.71
N GLU A 339 14.23 -24.17 12.91
CA GLU A 339 12.89 -24.53 13.39
C GLU A 339 12.99 -25.24 14.73
N LYS A 340 12.08 -24.90 15.66
CA LYS A 340 11.99 -25.57 16.95
C LYS A 340 10.54 -25.70 17.38
N THR A 341 10.11 -26.91 17.70
CA THR A 341 8.79 -27.14 18.31
C THR A 341 8.84 -26.82 19.79
N ASP A 342 8.07 -25.81 20.22
CA ASP A 342 8.04 -25.35 21.61
C ASP A 342 6.89 -25.99 22.40
N LEU A 343 5.76 -26.30 21.75
CA LEU A 343 4.58 -26.90 22.38
C LEU A 343 3.94 -27.94 21.47
N VAL A 344 3.56 -29.08 22.04
CA VAL A 344 2.72 -30.07 21.37
C VAL A 344 1.51 -30.35 22.25
N LEU A 345 0.31 -30.14 21.71
CA LEU A 345 -0.95 -30.60 22.30
C LEU A 345 -1.38 -31.88 21.57
N PRO A 346 -1.24 -33.06 22.21
CA PRO A 346 -1.70 -34.31 21.60
C PRO A 346 -3.23 -34.38 21.60
N ASP A 347 -3.81 -34.56 20.42
CA ASP A 347 -5.24 -34.83 20.19
C ASP A 347 -5.38 -35.66 18.89
N LEU A 348 -6.60 -36.00 18.47
CA LEU A 348 -6.89 -36.66 17.19
C LEU A 348 -6.26 -35.91 16.00
N VAL A 349 -6.17 -34.58 16.11
CA VAL A 349 -5.34 -33.73 15.27
C VAL A 349 -4.32 -33.05 16.20
N PRO A 350 -3.06 -33.54 16.26
CA PRO A 350 -2.04 -32.94 17.09
C PRO A 350 -1.78 -31.50 16.68
N LEU A 351 -1.65 -30.62 17.66
CA LEU A 351 -1.25 -29.24 17.42
C LEU A 351 0.17 -29.04 17.90
N ALA A 352 1.07 -28.74 16.97
CA ALA A 352 2.45 -28.40 17.26
C ALA A 352 2.67 -26.91 16.98
N LEU A 353 3.07 -26.15 18.00
CA LEU A 353 3.59 -24.80 17.81
C LEU A 353 5.08 -24.92 17.55
N THR A 354 5.48 -24.60 16.32
CA THR A 354 6.87 -24.61 15.88
C THR A 354 7.26 -23.19 15.55
N ARG A 355 8.22 -22.64 16.30
CA ARG A 355 8.84 -21.37 15.95
C ARG A 355 9.84 -21.57 14.81
N THR A 356 9.89 -20.60 13.92
CA THR A 356 10.82 -20.57 12.77
C THR A 356 11.60 -19.26 12.85
N TYR A 357 12.91 -19.36 13.04
CA TYR A 357 13.85 -18.26 12.88
C TYR A 357 14.46 -18.31 11.47
N ARG A 358 14.56 -17.16 10.82
CA ARG A 358 15.35 -17.01 9.60
C ARG A 358 16.23 -15.78 9.65
N GLN A 359 17.45 -15.92 9.14
CA GLN A 359 18.30 -14.76 8.89
C GLN A 359 17.68 -13.87 7.78
N ASP A 360 17.97 -12.57 7.79
CA ASP A 360 17.48 -11.60 6.81
C ASP A 360 15.96 -11.35 6.82
N ASP A 361 15.24 -11.75 7.88
CA ASP A 361 13.94 -11.14 8.23
C ASP A 361 14.17 -10.18 9.40
N ASN A 362 14.08 -8.88 9.13
CA ASN A 362 14.28 -7.82 10.11
C ASN A 362 12.99 -7.43 10.84
N ARG A 363 11.86 -8.08 10.52
CA ARG A 363 10.58 -7.82 11.18
C ARG A 363 10.53 -8.56 12.52
N SER A 364 10.07 -7.85 13.55
CA SER A 364 9.70 -8.47 14.82
C SER A 364 8.33 -9.10 14.71
N ARG A 365 8.22 -10.38 15.07
CA ARG A 365 6.97 -11.16 15.09
C ARG A 365 6.78 -11.79 16.47
N ALA A 366 5.90 -12.79 16.59
CA ALA A 366 5.51 -13.42 17.85
C ALA A 366 6.70 -13.87 18.74
N PHE A 367 7.84 -14.22 18.14
CA PHE A 367 9.04 -14.69 18.85
C PHE A 367 10.25 -13.75 18.69
N GLY A 368 10.03 -12.52 18.25
CA GLY A 368 11.07 -11.50 18.07
C GLY A 368 11.51 -11.31 16.61
N ILE A 369 12.64 -10.60 16.43
CA ILE A 369 13.16 -10.27 15.10
C ILE A 369 13.50 -11.54 14.32
N GLY A 370 12.95 -11.64 13.12
CA GLY A 370 13.14 -12.76 12.20
C GLY A 370 12.62 -14.09 12.71
N THR A 371 11.80 -14.10 13.78
CA THR A 371 11.30 -15.31 14.41
C THR A 371 9.78 -15.31 14.48
N THR A 372 9.17 -16.24 13.74
CA THR A 372 7.72 -16.43 13.66
C THR A 372 7.31 -17.83 14.15
N HIS A 373 6.06 -18.24 13.91
CA HIS A 373 5.59 -19.60 14.11
C HIS A 373 4.85 -20.15 12.89
N ASN A 374 4.76 -21.48 12.79
CA ASN A 374 4.13 -22.21 11.69
C ASN A 374 2.66 -21.81 11.39
N TYR A 375 1.94 -21.23 12.35
CA TYR A 375 0.58 -20.71 12.13
C TYR A 375 0.49 -19.22 11.70
N ASP A 376 1.61 -18.49 11.62
CA ASP A 376 1.62 -17.06 11.23
C ASP A 376 1.83 -16.91 9.71
N ILE A 377 1.09 -17.70 8.93
CA ILE A 377 1.10 -17.62 7.46
C ILE A 377 0.14 -16.53 6.97
N PHE A 378 0.48 -15.85 5.89
CA PHE A 378 -0.27 -14.69 5.40
C PHE A 378 -0.18 -14.53 3.89
N LEU A 379 -1.07 -13.74 3.31
CA LEU A 379 -1.14 -13.46 1.88
C LEU A 379 -0.45 -12.14 1.53
N THR A 380 0.18 -12.12 0.36
CA THR A 380 0.71 -10.95 -0.33
C THR A 380 0.47 -11.13 -1.83
N GLY A 381 0.45 -10.07 -2.63
CA GLY A 381 0.28 -10.22 -4.08
C GLY A 381 -0.35 -9.01 -4.76
N ALA A 382 -1.02 -9.24 -5.89
CA ALA A 382 -1.63 -8.19 -6.67
C ALA A 382 -2.87 -7.62 -5.93
N ILE A 383 -2.86 -6.31 -5.70
CA ILE A 383 -3.92 -5.58 -4.97
C ILE A 383 -4.67 -4.58 -5.85
N GLY A 384 -4.15 -4.25 -7.04
CA GLY A 384 -4.84 -3.38 -8.00
C GLY A 384 -5.92 -4.14 -8.79
N ASN A 385 -5.52 -5.18 -9.52
CA ASN A 385 -6.41 -6.01 -10.34
C ASN A 385 -6.64 -7.42 -9.78
N TYR A 386 -6.05 -7.73 -8.61
CA TYR A 386 -6.24 -9.01 -7.92
C TYR A 386 -5.94 -10.23 -8.79
N THR A 387 -4.99 -10.12 -9.74
CA THR A 387 -4.64 -11.20 -10.69
C THR A 387 -3.94 -12.39 -10.05
N TYR A 388 -3.33 -12.22 -8.87
CA TYR A 388 -2.71 -13.30 -8.12
C TYR A 388 -2.55 -12.97 -6.65
N GLN A 389 -2.35 -14.01 -5.84
CA GLN A 389 -1.81 -13.92 -4.48
C GLN A 389 -0.70 -14.94 -4.27
N GLU A 390 0.08 -14.73 -3.23
CA GLU A 390 1.12 -15.60 -2.74
C GLU A 390 0.90 -15.86 -1.26
N LEU A 391 0.89 -17.13 -0.87
CA LEU A 391 0.91 -17.53 0.53
C LEU A 391 2.35 -17.54 1.01
N VAL A 392 2.64 -16.69 1.99
CA VAL A 392 3.94 -16.61 2.67
C VAL A 392 3.93 -17.56 3.86
N LEU A 393 4.86 -18.51 3.83
CA LEU A 393 5.08 -19.52 4.87
C LEU A 393 6.00 -18.99 5.98
N ALA A 394 6.11 -19.75 7.08
CA ALA A 394 6.89 -19.34 8.26
C ALA A 394 8.39 -19.14 8.00
N ASP A 395 8.96 -19.85 7.01
CA ASP A 395 10.34 -19.68 6.55
C ASP A 395 10.51 -18.54 5.53
N GLY A 396 9.41 -17.85 5.17
CA GLY A 396 9.34 -16.82 4.15
C GLY A 396 9.12 -17.36 2.74
N GLY A 397 9.04 -18.68 2.56
CA GLY A 397 8.75 -19.30 1.28
C GLY A 397 7.39 -18.88 0.75
N ARG A 398 7.26 -18.84 -0.58
CA ARG A 398 6.07 -18.30 -1.25
C ARG A 398 5.44 -19.35 -2.15
N VAL A 399 4.14 -19.55 -1.98
CA VAL A 399 3.32 -20.41 -2.83
C VAL A 399 2.42 -19.54 -3.68
N ARG A 400 2.53 -19.67 -5.00
CA ARG A 400 1.80 -18.83 -5.95
C ARG A 400 0.37 -19.35 -6.18
N PHE A 401 -0.60 -18.43 -6.15
CA PHE A 401 -2.00 -18.66 -6.46
C PHE A 401 -2.46 -17.65 -7.53
N ASP A 402 -2.72 -18.12 -8.74
CA ASP A 402 -3.18 -17.26 -9.83
C ASP A 402 -4.72 -17.20 -9.85
N ARG A 403 -5.27 -16.04 -10.21
CA ARG A 403 -6.72 -15.83 -10.26
C ARG A 403 -7.30 -16.65 -11.41
N ILE A 404 -8.36 -17.40 -11.12
CA ILE A 404 -9.12 -18.20 -12.09
C ILE A 404 -10.54 -17.71 -12.30
N SER A 405 -11.05 -16.82 -11.43
CA SER A 405 -12.35 -16.17 -11.63
C SER A 405 -12.22 -14.93 -12.53
N PRO A 406 -13.28 -14.56 -13.29
CA PRO A 406 -13.33 -13.26 -13.96
C PRO A 406 -13.39 -12.11 -12.93
N GLY A 407 -13.17 -10.88 -13.40
CA GLY A 407 -13.25 -9.67 -12.57
C GLY A 407 -11.91 -9.17 -12.06
N THR A 408 -11.94 -8.03 -11.37
CA THR A 408 -10.75 -7.32 -10.86
C THR A 408 -10.92 -6.85 -9.42
N SER A 409 -11.97 -7.32 -8.72
CA SER A 409 -12.21 -7.01 -7.30
C SER A 409 -11.68 -8.15 -6.42
N TRP A 410 -11.54 -7.89 -5.12
CA TRP A 410 -11.21 -8.95 -4.16
C TRP A 410 -12.42 -9.83 -3.84
N GLY A 411 -13.62 -9.26 -3.80
CA GLY A 411 -14.83 -9.96 -3.33
C GLY A 411 -15.31 -11.09 -4.25
N ASP A 412 -14.89 -11.07 -5.53
CA ASP A 412 -15.20 -12.08 -6.55
C ASP A 412 -13.98 -12.94 -6.92
N ALA A 413 -12.86 -12.76 -6.23
CA ALA A 413 -11.62 -13.46 -6.58
C ALA A 413 -11.64 -14.91 -6.10
N VAL A 414 -11.32 -15.81 -7.02
CA VAL A 414 -11.03 -17.22 -6.77
C VAL A 414 -9.64 -17.46 -7.32
N TYR A 415 -8.74 -17.93 -6.46
CA TYR A 415 -7.37 -18.25 -6.85
C TYR A 415 -7.12 -19.75 -6.77
N GLN A 416 -6.16 -20.23 -7.56
CA GLN A 416 -5.69 -21.61 -7.49
C GLN A 416 -4.18 -21.70 -7.64
N SER A 417 -3.55 -22.57 -6.87
CA SER A 417 -2.14 -22.91 -7.05
C SER A 417 -1.99 -24.11 -7.97
N ILE A 418 -1.39 -23.93 -9.14
CA ILE A 418 -1.04 -25.01 -10.08
C ILE A 418 0.41 -24.94 -10.55
N SER A 419 1.09 -23.82 -10.28
CA SER A 419 2.49 -23.56 -10.66
C SER A 419 3.48 -23.95 -9.56
N SER A 420 3.00 -24.27 -8.36
CA SER A 420 3.82 -24.70 -7.21
C SER A 420 3.51 -26.16 -6.85
N PRO A 421 4.27 -27.15 -7.37
CA PRO A 421 4.17 -28.53 -6.93
C PRO A 421 4.42 -28.65 -5.42
N GLY A 422 3.67 -29.49 -4.72
CA GLY A 422 3.80 -29.67 -3.27
C GLY A 422 2.44 -29.78 -2.58
N GLU A 423 2.42 -29.55 -1.26
CA GLU A 423 1.23 -29.71 -0.42
C GLU A 423 0.07 -28.78 -0.80
N PHE A 424 0.37 -27.64 -1.41
CA PHE A 424 -0.63 -26.66 -1.86
C PHE A 424 -1.04 -26.84 -3.33
N TYR A 425 -0.52 -27.85 -4.04
CA TYR A 425 -0.89 -28.07 -5.43
C TYR A 425 -2.39 -28.38 -5.56
N GLY A 426 -3.08 -27.60 -6.39
CA GLY A 426 -4.52 -27.68 -6.59
C GLY A 426 -5.36 -26.95 -5.54
N ALA A 427 -4.75 -26.41 -4.47
CA ALA A 427 -5.43 -25.67 -3.42
C ALA A 427 -6.03 -24.37 -3.97
N LYS A 428 -7.10 -23.88 -3.32
CA LYS A 428 -7.85 -22.68 -3.72
C LYS A 428 -7.93 -21.67 -2.61
N ILE A 429 -7.94 -20.39 -2.98
CA ILE A 429 -8.18 -19.28 -2.05
C ILE A 429 -9.42 -18.50 -2.52
N VAL A 430 -10.39 -18.32 -1.63
CA VAL A 430 -11.68 -17.66 -1.95
C VAL A 430 -12.09 -16.71 -0.84
N TRP A 431 -12.66 -15.56 -1.19
CA TRP A 431 -13.26 -14.64 -0.22
C TRP A 431 -14.59 -15.20 0.32
N ASN A 432 -14.76 -15.26 1.64
CA ASN A 432 -15.94 -15.88 2.29
C ASN A 432 -16.92 -14.87 2.92
N GLY A 433 -16.71 -13.56 2.74
CA GLY A 433 -17.48 -12.50 3.41
C GLY A 433 -16.72 -11.85 4.57
N ASN A 434 -15.92 -12.63 5.31
CA ASN A 434 -15.20 -12.19 6.51
C ASN A 434 -13.67 -12.36 6.41
N GLY A 435 -13.16 -12.97 5.35
CA GLY A 435 -11.74 -13.25 5.15
C GLY A 435 -11.50 -14.16 3.94
N TRP A 436 -10.25 -14.59 3.79
CA TRP A 436 -9.86 -15.55 2.75
C TRP A 436 -9.93 -16.97 3.31
N THR A 437 -10.47 -17.91 2.54
CA THR A 437 -10.45 -19.34 2.89
C THR A 437 -9.52 -20.05 1.93
N LEU A 438 -8.49 -20.70 2.46
CA LEU A 438 -7.59 -21.60 1.75
C LEU A 438 -8.13 -23.02 1.88
N THR A 439 -8.62 -23.60 0.80
CA THR A 439 -9.05 -25.00 0.74
C THR A 439 -7.98 -25.83 0.06
N ASP A 440 -7.47 -26.87 0.71
CA ASP A 440 -6.52 -27.80 0.10
C ASP A 440 -7.16 -28.66 -1.01
N SER A 441 -6.34 -29.40 -1.76
CA SER A 441 -6.83 -30.29 -2.82
C SER A 441 -7.66 -31.49 -2.28
N SER A 442 -7.57 -31.79 -0.99
CA SER A 442 -8.36 -32.79 -0.28
C SER A 442 -9.67 -32.25 0.31
N LYS A 443 -9.98 -30.97 0.07
CA LYS A 443 -11.15 -30.22 0.57
C LYS A 443 -11.16 -29.97 2.08
N ASN A 444 -9.99 -29.85 2.70
CA ASN A 444 -9.87 -29.29 4.04
C ASN A 444 -9.72 -27.76 3.94
N ASP A 445 -10.66 -27.00 4.53
CA ASP A 445 -10.69 -25.54 4.61
C ASP A 445 -9.85 -24.87 5.72
N VAL A 446 -8.62 -24.43 5.44
CA VAL A 446 -7.87 -23.52 6.33
C VAL A 446 -8.40 -22.08 6.18
N VAL A 447 -8.93 -21.47 7.24
CA VAL A 447 -9.38 -20.06 7.19
C VAL A 447 -8.22 -19.10 7.44
N LEU A 448 -7.95 -18.22 6.47
CA LEU A 448 -6.99 -17.11 6.52
C LEU A 448 -7.74 -15.78 6.80
N TRP A 449 -7.57 -15.22 7.99
CA TRP A 449 -8.38 -14.09 8.48
C TRP A 449 -8.06 -12.74 7.80
N GLN A 450 -9.00 -11.79 7.94
CA GLN A 450 -8.97 -10.43 7.38
C GLN A 450 -7.64 -9.68 7.58
N ASP A 451 -6.93 -9.91 8.68
CA ASP A 451 -5.71 -9.18 9.03
C ASP A 451 -4.42 -9.71 8.38
N ASN A 452 -4.51 -10.80 7.60
CA ASN A 452 -3.37 -11.47 6.97
C ASN A 452 -3.21 -11.19 5.47
N ILE A 453 -3.92 -10.22 4.88
CA ILE A 453 -3.37 -9.50 3.71
C ILE A 453 -2.60 -8.33 4.31
N ALA A 454 -1.27 -8.29 4.33
CA ALA A 454 -0.37 -7.15 4.63
C ALA A 454 -0.86 -5.89 5.46
N PHE A 455 -1.91 -5.97 6.27
CA PHE A 455 -2.66 -4.86 6.88
C PHE A 455 -2.56 -4.89 8.41
N ARG A 456 -1.62 -5.65 8.98
CA ARG A 456 -1.26 -5.53 10.41
C ARG A 456 -0.48 -4.24 10.65
N GLN A 457 -1.19 -3.12 10.63
CA GLN A 457 -0.65 -1.78 10.85
C GLN A 457 -0.87 -1.26 12.27
N ASN A 458 -1.61 -1.95 13.15
CA ASN A 458 -1.78 -1.54 14.54
C ASN A 458 -1.56 -2.71 15.50
N ASN A 459 -0.71 -2.51 16.51
CA ASN A 459 -0.70 -3.36 17.70
C ASN A 459 -2.11 -3.38 18.33
N ASN A 460 -2.48 -4.57 18.81
CA ASN A 460 -3.69 -4.92 19.58
C ASN A 460 -4.92 -5.32 18.75
N ALA A 461 -4.99 -6.59 18.31
CA ALA A 461 -6.20 -7.43 18.36
C ALA A 461 -5.93 -8.84 17.77
N LEU A 462 -6.84 -9.75 18.09
CA LEU A 462 -6.79 -11.20 18.16
C LEU A 462 -7.71 -11.81 17.06
N GLU A 463 -7.79 -13.16 16.96
CA GLU A 463 -8.87 -14.00 16.33
C GLU A 463 -8.59 -14.53 14.89
N ARG A 464 -8.79 -15.80 14.46
CA ARG A 464 -9.32 -17.07 15.02
C ARG A 464 -8.93 -18.28 14.11
N VAL A 465 -7.68 -18.74 14.00
CA VAL A 465 -7.28 -19.85 13.08
C VAL A 465 -8.23 -21.08 13.13
N THR A 466 -9.02 -21.34 12.09
CA THR A 466 -9.87 -22.54 12.01
C THR A 466 -9.15 -23.57 11.14
N LEU A 467 -8.75 -24.69 11.75
CA LEU A 467 -8.14 -25.83 11.06
C LEU A 467 -9.19 -26.93 10.85
N PRO A 468 -9.36 -27.46 9.64
CA PRO A 468 -9.90 -28.78 9.38
C PRO A 468 -8.80 -29.83 9.44
N HIS A 469 -9.27 -31.06 9.44
CA HIS A 469 -8.54 -32.25 9.80
C HIS A 469 -7.27 -32.46 8.97
N GLY A 470 -6.17 -32.76 9.67
CA GLY A 470 -5.08 -33.56 9.11
C GLY A 470 -3.91 -32.80 8.49
N TRP A 471 -3.41 -31.74 9.12
CA TRP A 471 -2.06 -31.24 8.79
C TRP A 471 -1.05 -31.87 9.75
N ARG A 472 -0.30 -32.86 9.24
CA ARG A 472 0.92 -33.36 9.89
C ARG A 472 2.10 -32.65 9.24
N SER A 473 2.88 -31.88 9.98
CA SER A 473 4.25 -31.61 9.52
C SER A 473 5.00 -32.94 9.57
N THR A 474 5.37 -33.46 8.40
CA THR A 474 6.31 -34.58 8.35
C THR A 474 7.71 -34.00 8.48
N SER A 475 8.18 -33.81 9.72
CA SER A 475 9.61 -33.78 10.00
C SER A 475 10.10 -35.23 10.02
N GLY A 476 10.86 -35.62 8.99
CA GLY A 476 11.79 -36.74 9.07
C GLY A 476 13.12 -36.26 9.61
#